data_AF-V4KSQ4-F1
#
_entry.id   AF-V4KSQ4-F1
#
_cell.length_a   1.000
_cell.length_b   1.000
_cell.length_c   1.000
_cell.angle_alpha   90.00
_cell.angle_beta   90.00
_cell.angle_gamma   90.00
#
_symmetry.space_group_name_H-M   'P 1'
#
loop_
_entity.id
_entity.type
_entity.pdbx_description
1 polymer ?
#
loop_
_entity_poly.entity_id
_entity_poly.type
_entity_poly.pdbx_seq_one_letter_code
_entity_poly.pdbx_strand_id
1 'polypeptide(L)'
;MTTDMTLSVEQIIEYYGARWKIEAGFKEIKQEIGSSQSQVRNADSVINHLNFCMMATTLTWIYADRLANVPDRRHKIRGRAGFAFSDVRRIIAEAALSPDFHRVCPAPAKTPQKSFVKTLLRMVA
;
A
#
# COMPACT_ATOMS: atom_id res chain seq x y z
N MET A 1 27.26 15.03 7.90
CA MET A 1 28.56 14.63 7.32
C MET A 1 28.29 13.66 6.18
N THR A 2 28.97 13.82 5.05
CA THR A 2 28.94 12.86 3.93
C THR A 2 30.32 12.24 3.78
N THR A 3 30.37 10.97 3.38
CA THR A 3 31.63 10.30 3.02
C THR A 3 31.94 10.43 1.53
N ASP A 4 30.98 10.91 0.74
CA ASP A 4 31.14 11.15 -0.69
C ASP A 4 31.68 12.57 -0.93
N MET A 5 32.91 12.64 -1.45
CA MET A 5 33.63 13.89 -1.73
C MET A 5 33.29 14.48 -3.11
N THR A 6 32.48 13.79 -3.91
CA THR A 6 32.11 14.21 -5.27
C THR A 6 30.82 15.04 -5.32
N LEU A 7 30.05 15.06 -4.22
CA LEU A 7 28.78 15.76 -4.15
C LEU A 7 28.95 17.28 -3.99
N SER A 8 28.13 18.01 -4.72
CA SER A 8 27.92 19.45 -4.48
C SER A 8 27.19 19.70 -3.16
N VAL A 9 27.28 20.93 -2.64
CA VAL A 9 26.58 21.32 -1.40
C VAL A 9 25.06 21.20 -1.58
N GLU A 10 24.54 21.56 -2.76
CA GLU A 10 23.14 21.47 -3.12
C GLU A 10 22.63 20.03 -3.06
N GLN A 11 23.38 19.08 -3.62
CA GLN A 11 23.04 17.65 -3.58
C GLN A 11 23.07 17.11 -2.15
N ILE A 12 24.05 17.54 -1.33
CA ILE A 12 24.12 17.14 0.08
C ILE A 12 22.85 17.58 0.83
N ILE A 13 22.41 18.82 0.61
CA ILE A 13 21.19 19.36 1.23
C ILE A 13 19.96 18.60 0.71
N GLU A 14 19.86 18.35 -0.59
CA GLU A 14 18.74 17.63 -1.20
C GLU A 14 18.62 16.20 -0.67
N TYR A 15 19.72 15.44 -0.66
CA TYR A 15 19.73 14.05 -0.17
C TYR A 15 19.41 13.99 1.31
N TYR A 16 19.93 14.92 2.11
CA TYR A 16 19.58 15.01 3.52
C TYR A 16 18.11 15.39 3.72
N GLY A 17 17.58 16.29 2.89
CA GLY A 17 16.16 16.65 2.88
C GLY A 17 15.25 15.46 2.54
N ALA A 18 15.69 14.59 1.62
CA ALA A 18 14.97 13.38 1.26
C ALA A 18 14.86 12.38 2.41
N ARG A 19 15.69 12.48 3.46
CA ARG A 19 15.60 11.65 4.68
C ARG A 19 14.21 11.71 5.32
N TRP A 20 13.57 12.90 5.30
CA TRP A 20 12.22 13.11 5.84
C TRP A 20 11.15 12.18 5.24
N LYS A 21 11.39 11.65 4.03
CA LYS A 21 10.49 10.67 3.39
C LYS A 21 10.33 9.40 4.24
N ILE A 22 11.32 9.04 5.06
CA ILE A 22 11.24 7.88 5.95
C ILE A 22 10.22 8.14 7.08
N GLU A 23 10.27 9.31 7.72
CA GLU A 23 9.29 9.70 8.73
C GLU A 23 7.86 9.77 8.16
N ALA A 24 7.72 10.32 6.96
CA ALA A 24 6.44 10.33 6.24
C ALA A 24 5.95 8.90 5.96
N GLY A 25 6.82 8.02 5.46
CA GLY A 25 6.50 6.61 5.21
C GLY A 25 6.05 5.87 6.48
N PHE A 26 6.70 6.09 7.63
CA PHE A 26 6.24 5.51 8.89
C PHE A 26 4.88 6.05 9.34
N LYS A 27 4.58 7.32 9.08
CA LYS A 27 3.26 7.89 9.36
C LYS A 27 2.19 7.21 8.51
N GLU A 28 2.44 7.04 7.22
CA GLU A 28 1.51 6.42 6.26
C GLU A 28 1.24 4.95 6.59
N ILE A 29 2.30 4.16 6.82
CA ILE A 29 2.17 2.75 7.19
C ILE A 29 1.30 2.56 8.44
N LYS A 30 1.50 3.41 9.46
CA LYS A 30 0.76 3.31 10.73
C LYS A 30 -0.66 3.88 10.65
N GLN A 31 -0.82 5.09 10.13
CA GLN A 31 -2.08 5.84 10.20
C GLN A 31 -3.00 5.59 9.00
N GLU A 32 -2.44 5.47 7.80
CA GLU A 32 -3.22 5.34 6.57
C GLU A 32 -3.48 3.86 6.23
N ILE A 33 -2.43 3.03 6.28
CA ILE A 33 -2.54 1.59 5.97
C ILE A 33 -2.98 0.76 7.18
N GLY A 34 -2.65 1.20 8.40
CA GLY A 34 -3.11 0.55 9.64
C GLY A 34 -2.23 -0.60 10.12
N SER A 35 -0.92 -0.54 9.92
CA SER A 35 0.00 -1.60 10.39
C SER A 35 -0.06 -1.84 11.91
N SER A 36 -0.39 -0.80 12.69
CA SER A 36 -0.52 -0.88 14.15
C SER A 36 -1.88 -1.40 14.63
N GLN A 37 -2.81 -1.69 13.72
CA GLN A 37 -4.17 -2.11 14.04
C GLN A 37 -4.38 -3.62 13.92
N SER A 38 -3.31 -4.39 13.73
CA SER A 38 -3.39 -5.85 13.64
C SER A 38 -4.02 -6.47 14.89
N GLN A 39 -5.05 -7.30 14.69
CA GLN A 39 -5.73 -8.04 15.77
C GLN A 39 -5.33 -9.54 15.78
N VAL A 40 -4.32 -9.90 15.00
CA VAL A 40 -3.86 -11.30 14.91
C VAL A 40 -3.08 -11.69 16.17
N ARG A 41 -3.25 -12.93 16.63
CA ARG A 41 -2.66 -13.43 17.88
C ARG A 41 -1.45 -14.35 17.68
N ASN A 42 -1.15 -14.72 16.44
CA ASN A 42 0.03 -15.53 16.09
C ASN A 42 1.18 -14.61 15.65
N ALA A 43 2.39 -14.84 16.18
CA ALA A 43 3.59 -14.08 15.85
C ALA A 43 3.86 -14.03 14.34
N ASP A 44 3.77 -15.16 13.64
CA ASP A 44 3.99 -15.20 12.19
C ASP A 44 2.94 -14.37 11.45
N SER A 45 1.69 -14.40 11.91
CA SER A 45 0.62 -13.58 11.34
C SER A 45 0.84 -12.09 11.59
N VAL A 46 1.40 -11.70 12.75
CA VAL A 46 1.75 -10.30 13.04
C VAL A 46 2.82 -9.81 12.07
N ILE A 47 3.88 -10.60 11.88
CA ILE A 47 4.98 -10.28 10.97
C ILE A 47 4.47 -10.19 9.53
N ASN A 48 3.66 -11.17 9.11
CA ASN A 48 3.07 -11.18 7.77
C ASN A 48 2.18 -9.95 7.53
N HIS A 49 1.33 -9.57 8.49
CA HIS A 49 0.52 -8.35 8.38
C HIS A 49 1.37 -7.10 8.16
N LEU A 50 2.44 -6.94 8.96
CA LEU A 50 3.36 -5.82 8.79
C LEU A 50 4.02 -5.81 7.41
N ASN A 51 4.51 -6.97 6.95
CA ASN A 51 5.12 -7.12 5.63
C ASN A 51 4.13 -6.77 4.51
N PHE A 52 2.87 -7.19 4.62
CA PHE A 52 1.83 -6.80 3.68
C PHE A 52 1.55 -5.29 3.70
N CYS A 53 1.51 -4.66 4.87
CA CYS A 53 1.35 -3.20 4.97
C CYS A 53 2.53 -2.45 4.32
N MET A 54 3.77 -2.93 4.54
CA MET A 54 4.97 -2.35 3.92
C MET A 54 4.92 -2.51 2.39
N MET A 55 4.60 -3.70 1.90
CA MET A 55 4.45 -3.96 0.46
C MET A 55 3.38 -3.07 -0.17
N ALA A 56 2.20 -2.98 0.44
CA ALA A 56 1.10 -2.14 -0.05
C ALA A 56 1.50 -0.66 -0.12
N THR A 57 2.23 -0.17 0.87
CA THR A 57 2.75 1.22 0.90
C THR A 57 3.75 1.44 -0.23
N THR A 58 4.71 0.53 -0.40
CA THR A 58 5.71 0.61 -1.48
C THR A 58 5.07 0.59 -2.86
N LEU A 59 4.12 -0.33 -3.09
CA LEU A 59 3.40 -0.40 -4.36
C LEU A 59 2.59 0.86 -4.65
N THR A 60 1.98 1.47 -3.61
CA THR A 60 1.26 2.73 -3.74
C THR A 60 2.21 3.86 -4.19
N TRP A 61 3.41 3.95 -3.62
CA TRP A 61 4.39 4.97 -4.02
C TRP A 61 5.01 4.72 -5.40
N ILE A 62 5.30 3.45 -5.75
CA ILE A 62 5.72 3.10 -7.11
C ILE A 62 4.64 3.48 -8.12
N TYR A 63 3.38 3.23 -7.80
CA TYR A 63 2.27 3.64 -8.65
C TYR A 63 2.21 5.16 -8.79
N ALA A 64 2.35 5.90 -7.69
CA ALA A 64 2.37 7.36 -7.70
C ALA A 64 3.50 7.93 -8.58
N ASP A 65 4.70 7.35 -8.51
CA ASP A 65 5.87 7.73 -9.32
C ASP A 65 5.63 7.51 -10.83
N ARG A 66 4.80 6.51 -11.17
CA ARG A 66 4.43 6.17 -12.55
C ARG A 66 3.25 6.97 -13.09
N LEU A 67 2.60 7.82 -12.29
CA LEU A 67 1.48 8.64 -12.76
C LEU A 67 1.97 9.72 -13.72
N ALA A 68 1.36 9.78 -14.90
CA ALA A 68 1.67 10.82 -15.89
C ALA A 68 1.29 12.22 -15.41
N ASN A 69 0.25 12.32 -14.57
CA ASN A 69 -0.26 13.57 -14.03
C ASN A 69 -0.28 13.53 -12.51
N VAL A 70 0.01 14.67 -11.89
CA VAL A 70 -0.06 14.84 -10.44
C VAL A 70 -1.51 14.62 -9.97
N PRO A 71 -1.77 13.75 -8.98
CA PRO A 71 -3.10 13.58 -8.40
C PRO A 71 -3.71 14.88 -7.92
N ASP A 72 -5.00 15.10 -8.22
CA ASP A 72 -5.72 16.22 -7.61
C ASP A 72 -5.98 15.96 -6.13
N ARG A 73 -5.71 16.99 -5.34
CA ARG A 73 -5.71 16.93 -3.89
C ARG A 73 -7.13 17.10 -3.36
N ARG A 74 -7.64 16.10 -2.64
CA ARG A 74 -9.01 16.15 -2.07
C ARG A 74 -9.20 17.33 -1.12
N HIS A 75 -8.18 17.64 -0.33
CA HIS A 75 -8.18 18.75 0.62
C HIS A 75 -7.05 19.73 0.29
N LYS A 76 -7.37 20.81 -0.44
CA LYS A 76 -6.41 21.85 -0.83
C LYS A 76 -5.94 22.64 0.40
N ILE A 77 -4.64 22.58 0.69
CA ILE A 77 -4.02 23.33 1.79
C ILE A 77 -3.25 24.50 1.18
N ARG A 78 -3.53 25.72 1.64
CA ARG A 78 -2.85 26.94 1.17
C ARG A 78 -1.33 26.80 1.35
N GLY A 79 -0.57 27.03 0.28
CA GLY A 79 0.90 26.99 0.29
C GLY A 79 1.54 25.61 0.11
N ARG A 80 0.77 24.55 -0.17
CA ARG A 80 1.32 23.22 -0.49
C ARG A 80 1.00 22.85 -1.93
N ALA A 81 2.04 22.67 -2.75
CA ALA A 81 1.92 22.34 -4.17
C ALA A 81 1.85 20.82 -4.47
N GLY A 82 2.11 19.95 -3.48
CA GLY A 82 2.13 18.50 -3.66
C GLY A 82 0.81 17.78 -3.33
N PHE A 83 0.69 16.55 -3.82
CA PHE A 83 -0.34 15.58 -3.42
C PHE A 83 0.06 14.80 -2.16
N ALA A 84 -0.90 14.13 -1.52
CA ALA A 84 -0.66 13.28 -0.37
C ALA A 84 -0.82 11.80 -0.72
N PHE A 85 -0.26 10.92 0.13
CA PHE A 85 -0.42 9.47 0.00
C PHE A 85 -1.89 9.03 -0.09
N SER A 86 -2.78 9.69 0.66
CA SER A 86 -4.22 9.44 0.63
C SER A 86 -4.88 9.78 -0.71
N ASP A 87 -4.35 10.74 -1.48
CA ASP A 87 -4.84 11.07 -2.81
C ASP A 87 -4.54 9.91 -3.80
N VAL A 88 -3.36 9.29 -3.68
CA VAL A 88 -2.98 8.11 -4.50
C VAL A 88 -3.85 6.91 -4.14
N ARG A 89 -4.02 6.64 -2.84
CA ARG A 89 -4.90 5.57 -2.37
C ARG A 89 -6.33 5.73 -2.87
N ARG A 90 -6.83 6.96 -2.94
CA ARG A 90 -8.16 7.26 -3.47
C ARG A 90 -8.27 6.83 -4.93
N ILE A 91 -7.29 7.18 -5.77
CA ILE A 91 -7.26 6.77 -7.18
C ILE A 91 -7.27 5.24 -7.31
N ILE A 92 -6.44 4.55 -6.50
CA ILE A 92 -6.40 3.08 -6.48
C ILE A 92 -7.76 2.49 -6.06
N ALA A 93 -8.38 3.05 -5.02
CA ALA A 93 -9.69 2.61 -4.54
C ALA A 93 -10.79 2.83 -5.58
N GLU A 94 -10.80 3.98 -6.26
CA GLU A 94 -11.73 4.28 -7.34
C GLU A 94 -11.56 3.30 -8.50
N ALA A 95 -10.32 2.95 -8.87
CA ALA A 95 -10.04 1.93 -9.88
C ALA A 95 -10.51 0.53 -9.46
N ALA A 96 -10.32 0.15 -8.19
CA ALA A 96 -10.76 -1.14 -7.66
C ALA A 96 -12.29 -1.26 -7.54
N LEU A 97 -12.98 -0.14 -7.33
CA LEU A 97 -14.45 -0.07 -7.27
C LEU A 97 -15.09 0.03 -8.66
N SER A 98 -14.31 0.21 -9.72
CA SER A 98 -14.82 0.27 -11.09
C SER A 98 -15.44 -1.08 -11.49
N PRO A 99 -16.61 -1.10 -12.16
CA PRO A 99 -17.20 -2.33 -12.69
C PRO A 99 -16.25 -3.10 -13.63
N ASP A 100 -15.35 -2.39 -14.32
CA ASP A 100 -14.35 -2.98 -15.22
C ASP A 100 -13.25 -3.75 -14.47
N PHE A 101 -13.07 -3.50 -13.18
CA PHE A 101 -12.06 -4.19 -12.38
C PHE A 101 -12.27 -5.71 -12.38
N HIS A 102 -13.53 -6.16 -12.41
CA HIS A 102 -13.87 -7.58 -12.47
C HIS A 102 -13.41 -8.28 -13.77
N ARG A 103 -13.12 -7.54 -14.84
CA ARG A 103 -12.54 -8.11 -16.06
C ARG A 103 -11.08 -8.49 -15.88
N VAL A 104 -10.35 -7.73 -15.07
CA VAL A 104 -8.90 -7.93 -14.82
C VAL A 104 -8.68 -8.83 -13.61
N CYS A 105 -9.46 -8.63 -12.55
CA CYS A 105 -9.46 -9.42 -11.33
C CYS A 105 -10.87 -9.99 -11.12
N PRO A 106 -11.20 -11.15 -11.73
CA PRO A 106 -12.49 -11.76 -11.55
C PRO A 106 -12.72 -12.11 -10.08
N ALA A 107 -13.95 -11.91 -9.61
CA ALA A 107 -14.32 -12.35 -8.27
C ALA A 107 -14.01 -13.86 -8.14
N PRO A 108 -13.48 -14.31 -6.99
CA PRO A 108 -13.23 -15.73 -6.78
C PRO A 108 -14.52 -16.49 -7.05
N ALA A 109 -14.53 -17.36 -8.06
CA ALA A 109 -15.61 -18.32 -8.22
C ALA A 109 -15.68 -19.12 -6.91
N LYS A 110 -16.90 -19.37 -6.40
CA LYS A 110 -17.11 -20.19 -5.20
C LYS A 110 -16.18 -21.39 -5.31
N THR A 111 -15.24 -21.53 -4.36
CA THR A 111 -14.42 -22.73 -4.24
C THR A 111 -15.37 -23.92 -4.30
N PRO A 112 -15.14 -24.94 -5.14
CA PRO A 112 -16.00 -26.11 -5.13
C PRO A 112 -16.04 -26.61 -3.69
N GLN A 113 -17.22 -26.54 -3.07
CA GLN A 113 -17.46 -27.02 -1.72
C GLN A 113 -16.81 -28.39 -1.63
N LYS A 114 -15.79 -28.54 -0.76
CA LYS A 114 -14.91 -29.70 -0.71
C LYS A 114 -15.73 -30.98 -0.82
N SER A 115 -15.71 -31.57 -2.03
CA SER A 115 -16.53 -32.73 -2.36
C SER A 115 -16.19 -33.88 -1.40
N PHE A 116 -14.95 -33.92 -0.92
CA PHE A 116 -14.44 -34.89 0.03
C PHE A 116 -15.27 -35.06 1.30
N VAL A 117 -15.68 -33.98 1.99
CA VAL A 117 -16.51 -34.10 3.22
C VAL A 117 -17.91 -34.64 2.87
N LYS A 118 -18.47 -34.20 1.74
CA LYS A 118 -19.75 -34.70 1.22
C LYS A 118 -19.65 -36.17 0.78
N THR A 119 -18.51 -36.59 0.23
CA THR A 119 -18.22 -37.99 -0.14
C THR A 119 -18.06 -38.86 1.09
N LEU A 120 -17.33 -38.40 2.11
CA LEU A 120 -17.18 -39.09 3.40
C LEU A 120 -18.52 -39.28 4.10
N LEU A 121 -19.36 -38.24 4.15
CA LEU A 121 -20.71 -38.33 4.74
C LEU A 121 -21.64 -39.28 3.98
N ARG A 122 -21.44 -39.46 2.67
CA ARG A 122 -22.18 -40.47 1.87
C ARG A 122 -21.71 -41.90 2.11
N MET A 123 -20.48 -42.11 2.60
CA MET A 123 -19.96 -43.44 2.91
C MET A 123 -20.35 -43.92 4.31
N VAL A 124 -20.89 -43.04 5.16
CA VAL A 124 -21.31 -43.33 6.54
C VAL A 124 -22.82 -43.58 6.65
N ALA A 125 -23.57 -43.44 5.55
CA ALA A 125 -24.99 -43.76 5.46
C ALA A 125 -25.24 -45.18 4.94
#